data_AF-V5GN19-F1
#
_entry.id   AF-V5GN19-F1
#
_cell.length_a   1.000
_cell.length_b   1.000
_cell.length_c   1.000
_cell.angle_alpha   90.00
_cell.angle_beta   90.00
_cell.angle_gamma   90.00
#
_symmetry.space_group_name_H-M   'P 1'
#
loop_
_entity.id
_entity.type
_entity.pdbx_description
1 polymer ?
#
loop_
_entity_poly.entity_id
_entity_poly.type
_entity_poly.pdbx_seq_one_letter_code
_entity_poly.pdbx_strand_id
1 'polypeptide(L)'
;RIEIMLTLEKVCAGMGSAISNVHKDIYKAARHCLIDRVMAVRCAATRCLLEMLNHAPFLYTTELESLATLCFRAFDGSNYEVRCAVAKLLGALIAMTQQNQNTGKNAQQQQPKGLKLVSLDEALGILMSGFLRGGVGFLKGTGEIIKGSSGVNREVRVGVTHGYVTFVHILGSVWLEKNMKTFLSHILYLVANPKAASSHVDAVYSRKCINFILRSVFGKMLGEKAQTSACKEIAQIIVKEMNSIDFNPENAKEFNQ
;
A
#
# COMPACT_ATOMS: atom_id res chain seq x y z
N ARG A 1 -9.20 23.98 -10.32
CA ARG A 1 -8.96 22.54 -10.04
C ARG A 1 -8.95 22.25 -8.55
N ILE A 2 -8.13 22.96 -7.75
CA ILE A 2 -8.10 22.81 -6.27
C ILE A 2 -9.49 23.00 -5.66
N GLU A 3 -10.11 24.17 -5.88
CA GLU A 3 -11.45 24.48 -5.34
C GLU A 3 -12.52 23.48 -5.78
N ILE A 4 -12.43 22.95 -7.00
CA ILE A 4 -13.35 21.94 -7.50
C ILE A 4 -13.20 20.65 -6.68
N MET A 5 -11.98 20.16 -6.47
CA MET A 5 -11.75 18.94 -5.68
C MET A 5 -12.16 19.11 -4.21
N LEU A 6 -11.89 20.27 -3.61
CA LEU A 6 -12.32 20.59 -2.25
C LEU A 6 -13.84 20.69 -2.13
N THR A 7 -14.51 21.22 -3.15
CA THR A 7 -15.97 21.28 -3.19
C THR A 7 -16.56 19.88 -3.32
N LEU A 8 -16.02 19.04 -4.22
CA LEU A 8 -16.47 17.66 -4.39
C LEU A 8 -16.23 16.81 -3.14
N GLU A 9 -15.12 17.02 -2.43
CA GLU A 9 -14.88 16.41 -1.11
C GLU A 9 -16.01 16.74 -0.13
N LYS A 10 -16.35 18.03 0.02
CA LYS A 10 -17.43 18.48 0.91
C LYS A 10 -18.81 17.97 0.48
N VAL A 11 -19.05 17.88 -0.83
CA VAL A 11 -20.29 17.31 -1.38
C VAL A 11 -20.39 15.82 -1.03
N CYS A 12 -19.32 15.05 -1.21
CA CYS A 12 -19.27 13.64 -0.78
C CYS A 12 -19.50 13.50 0.72
N ALA A 13 -18.83 14.32 1.54
CA ALA A 13 -18.99 14.29 3.00
C ALA A 13 -20.42 14.63 3.46
N GLY A 14 -21.04 15.64 2.83
CA GLY A 14 -22.36 16.14 3.22
C GLY A 14 -23.53 15.31 2.68
N MET A 15 -23.41 14.80 1.46
CA MET A 15 -24.50 14.07 0.78
C MET A 15 -24.35 12.54 0.88
N GLY A 16 -23.14 12.04 1.13
CA GLY A 16 -22.85 10.62 1.26
C GLY A 16 -23.43 9.78 0.12
N SER A 17 -24.17 8.71 0.47
CA SER A 17 -24.78 7.81 -0.51
C SER A 17 -25.93 8.41 -1.34
N ALA A 18 -26.47 9.58 -0.95
CA ALA A 18 -27.57 10.23 -1.68
C ALA A 18 -27.17 10.67 -3.10
N ILE A 19 -25.87 10.84 -3.34
CA ILE A 19 -25.30 11.21 -4.65
C ILE A 19 -24.56 10.04 -5.32
N SER A 20 -24.95 8.81 -5.01
CA SER A 20 -24.34 7.59 -5.56
C SER A 20 -24.31 7.56 -7.10
N ASN A 21 -25.28 8.20 -7.75
CA ASN A 21 -25.36 8.34 -9.21
C ASN A 21 -24.22 9.16 -9.82
N VAL A 22 -23.62 10.11 -9.08
CA VAL A 22 -22.53 10.97 -9.57
C VAL A 22 -21.15 10.57 -9.05
N HIS A 23 -21.05 9.61 -8.11
CA HIS A 23 -19.75 9.18 -7.58
C HIS A 23 -18.76 8.73 -8.68
N LYS A 24 -19.24 8.09 -9.76
CA LYS A 24 -18.37 7.70 -10.88
C LYS A 24 -17.78 8.91 -11.63
N ASP A 25 -18.55 9.98 -11.78
CA ASP A 25 -18.10 11.20 -12.44
C ASP A 25 -17.10 11.97 -11.57
N ILE A 26 -17.37 12.03 -10.25
CA ILE A 26 -16.44 12.60 -9.27
C ILE A 26 -15.12 11.83 -9.30
N TYR A 27 -15.17 10.49 -9.28
CA TYR A 27 -13.98 9.66 -9.36
C TYR A 27 -13.20 9.92 -10.65
N LYS A 28 -13.87 9.99 -11.81
CA LYS A 28 -13.23 10.28 -13.10
C LYS A 28 -12.49 11.63 -13.07
N ALA A 29 -13.07 12.67 -12.48
CA ALA A 29 -12.42 13.97 -12.34
C ALA A 29 -11.23 13.91 -11.36
N ALA A 30 -11.40 13.25 -10.22
CA ALA A 30 -10.37 13.14 -9.19
C ALA A 30 -9.15 12.34 -9.66
N ARG A 31 -9.33 11.28 -10.46
CA ARG A 31 -8.21 10.51 -11.04
C ARG A 31 -7.23 11.38 -11.84
N HIS A 32 -7.75 12.27 -12.68
CA HIS A 32 -6.92 13.17 -13.47
C HIS A 32 -6.17 14.15 -12.58
N CYS A 33 -6.82 14.62 -11.51
CA CYS A 33 -6.22 15.56 -10.56
C CYS A 33 -5.19 14.88 -9.63
N LEU A 34 -5.30 13.58 -9.37
CA LEU A 34 -4.41 12.84 -8.45
C LEU A 34 -2.96 12.78 -8.93
N ILE A 35 -2.73 12.87 -10.25
CA ILE A 35 -1.40 12.89 -10.87
C ILE A 35 -1.04 14.25 -11.48
N ASP A 36 -1.78 15.31 -11.13
CA ASP A 36 -1.56 16.67 -11.64
C ASP A 36 -0.13 17.16 -11.34
N ARG A 37 0.46 17.99 -12.21
CA ARG A 37 1.80 18.56 -11.98
C ARG A 37 1.83 19.48 -10.76
N VAL A 38 0.68 20.06 -10.39
CA VAL A 38 0.55 20.94 -9.23
C VAL A 38 0.29 20.09 -7.97
N MET A 39 1.23 20.11 -7.03
CA MET A 39 1.16 19.31 -5.79
C MET A 39 -0.11 19.59 -4.96
N ALA A 40 -0.53 20.85 -4.87
CA ALA A 40 -1.76 21.21 -4.17
C ALA A 40 -3.04 20.61 -4.80
N VAL A 41 -3.05 20.42 -6.13
CA VAL A 41 -4.15 19.74 -6.83
C VAL A 41 -4.15 18.25 -6.48
N ARG A 42 -2.97 17.60 -6.43
CA ARG A 42 -2.86 16.20 -5.97
C ARG A 42 -3.38 16.03 -4.54
N CYS A 43 -3.00 16.92 -3.62
CA CYS A 43 -3.50 16.90 -2.24
C CYS A 43 -5.03 17.00 -2.18
N ALA A 44 -5.62 17.96 -2.90
CA ALA A 44 -7.08 18.14 -2.90
C ALA A 44 -7.81 16.93 -3.51
N ALA A 45 -7.31 16.38 -4.61
CA ALA A 45 -7.86 15.17 -5.22
C ALA A 45 -7.77 13.96 -4.28
N THR A 46 -6.66 13.84 -3.55
CA THR A 46 -6.45 12.77 -2.57
C THR A 46 -7.46 12.85 -1.43
N ARG A 47 -7.72 14.04 -0.89
CA ARG A 47 -8.73 14.25 0.16
C ARG A 47 -10.14 13.90 -0.33
N CYS A 48 -10.50 14.35 -1.53
CA CYS A 48 -11.76 13.97 -2.16
C CYS A 48 -11.92 12.45 -2.30
N LEU A 49 -10.89 11.76 -2.83
CA LEU A 49 -10.92 10.31 -2.98
C LEU A 49 -10.97 9.57 -1.64
N LEU A 50 -10.29 10.09 -0.63
CA LEU A 50 -10.30 9.51 0.71
C LEU A 50 -11.70 9.58 1.32
N GLU A 51 -12.39 10.71 1.19
CA GLU A 51 -13.78 10.86 1.65
C GLU A 51 -14.72 9.93 0.87
N MET A 52 -14.53 9.82 -0.45
CA MET A 52 -15.34 8.92 -1.27
C MET A 52 -15.23 7.45 -0.85
N LEU A 53 -14.14 7.00 -0.23
CA LEU A 53 -14.03 5.62 0.25
C LEU A 53 -15.18 5.25 1.20
N ASN A 54 -15.70 6.20 1.98
CA ASN A 54 -16.80 5.96 2.91
C ASN A 54 -18.15 5.73 2.22
N HIS A 55 -18.32 6.24 0.99
CA HIS A 55 -19.62 6.33 0.31
C HIS A 55 -19.68 5.61 -1.03
N ALA A 56 -18.53 5.22 -1.59
CA ALA A 56 -18.40 4.65 -2.93
C ALA A 56 -17.70 3.27 -2.92
N PRO A 57 -18.41 2.17 -2.62
CA PRO A 57 -17.83 0.83 -2.52
C PRO A 57 -17.10 0.33 -3.75
N PHE A 58 -17.43 0.84 -4.94
CA PHE A 58 -16.76 0.48 -6.17
C PHE A 58 -15.25 0.81 -6.15
N LEU A 59 -14.82 1.79 -5.32
CA LEU A 59 -13.41 2.19 -5.21
C LEU A 59 -12.52 1.09 -4.65
N TYR A 60 -12.98 0.35 -3.64
CA TYR A 60 -12.23 -0.75 -3.01
C TYR A 60 -12.70 -2.14 -3.47
N THR A 61 -13.52 -2.19 -4.52
CA THR A 61 -13.98 -3.45 -5.13
C THR A 61 -13.57 -3.51 -6.60
N THR A 62 -14.30 -2.86 -7.51
CA THR A 62 -14.03 -2.91 -8.95
C THR A 62 -12.85 -2.04 -9.39
N GLU A 63 -12.57 -0.93 -8.70
CA GLU A 63 -11.52 0.03 -9.06
C GLU A 63 -10.26 -0.09 -8.20
N LEU A 64 -10.19 -1.09 -7.31
CA LEU A 64 -9.15 -1.23 -6.29
C LEU A 64 -7.73 -1.15 -6.87
N GLU A 65 -7.42 -2.02 -7.84
CA GLU A 65 -6.09 -2.07 -8.46
C GLU A 65 -5.78 -0.81 -9.28
N SER A 66 -6.80 -0.24 -9.92
CA SER A 66 -6.68 0.97 -10.74
C SER A 66 -6.30 2.17 -9.87
N LEU A 67 -7.01 2.35 -8.75
CA LEU A 67 -6.75 3.44 -7.81
C LEU A 67 -5.44 3.23 -7.06
N ALA A 68 -5.09 2.00 -6.66
CA ALA A 68 -3.79 1.70 -6.04
C ALA A 68 -2.62 2.03 -7.00
N THR A 69 -2.73 1.63 -8.27
CA THR A 69 -1.73 1.96 -9.30
C THR A 69 -1.61 3.46 -9.51
N LEU A 70 -2.73 4.19 -9.45
CA LEU A 70 -2.72 5.64 -9.56
C LEU A 70 -2.07 6.32 -8.35
N CYS A 71 -2.25 5.78 -7.14
CA CYS A 71 -1.52 6.23 -5.95
C CYS A 71 0.00 6.05 -6.13
N PHE A 72 0.45 4.92 -6.71
CA PHE A 72 1.88 4.71 -6.99
C PHE A 72 2.44 5.79 -7.94
N ARG A 73 1.70 6.12 -9.01
CA ARG A 73 2.08 7.22 -9.92
C ARG A 73 2.04 8.59 -9.24
N ALA A 74 1.11 8.81 -8.32
CA ALA A 74 0.98 10.08 -7.60
C ALA A 74 2.14 10.33 -6.61
N PHE A 75 2.87 9.30 -6.19
CA PHE A 75 4.11 9.45 -5.43
C PHE A 75 5.29 9.94 -6.26
N ASP A 76 5.27 9.73 -7.59
CA ASP A 76 6.37 10.11 -8.47
C ASP A 76 6.47 11.64 -8.61
N GLY A 77 7.64 12.20 -8.26
CA GLY A 77 7.92 13.63 -8.26
C GLY A 77 7.19 14.41 -7.16
N SER A 78 6.70 13.73 -6.12
CA SER A 78 5.84 14.35 -5.12
C SER A 78 6.62 14.90 -3.92
N ASN A 79 6.12 15.97 -3.31
CA ASN A 79 6.71 16.49 -2.07
C ASN A 79 6.23 15.69 -0.83
N TYR A 80 6.75 16.02 0.35
CA TYR A 80 6.42 15.33 1.59
C TYR A 80 4.90 15.32 1.89
N GLU A 81 4.22 16.46 1.74
CA GLU A 81 2.80 16.59 2.04
C GLU A 81 1.95 15.66 1.15
N VAL A 82 2.18 15.69 -0.16
CA VAL A 82 1.49 14.82 -1.12
C VAL A 82 1.77 13.36 -0.82
N ARG A 83 3.02 12.99 -0.49
CA ARG A 83 3.35 11.60 -0.11
C ARG A 83 2.54 11.15 1.10
N CYS A 84 2.46 11.95 2.14
CA CYS A 84 1.68 11.61 3.33
C CYS A 84 0.19 11.48 3.01
N ALA A 85 -0.37 12.42 2.25
CA ALA A 85 -1.78 12.38 1.85
C ALA A 85 -2.10 11.12 1.02
N VAL A 86 -1.31 10.86 -0.04
CA VAL A 86 -1.55 9.72 -0.95
C VAL A 86 -1.30 8.39 -0.25
N ALA A 87 -0.33 8.32 0.67
CA ALA A 87 -0.11 7.14 1.50
C ALA A 87 -1.30 6.85 2.43
N LYS A 88 -1.93 7.90 2.97
CA LYS A 88 -3.16 7.76 3.76
C LYS A 88 -4.30 7.20 2.90
N LEU A 89 -4.48 7.72 1.68
CA LEU A 89 -5.46 7.20 0.72
C LEU A 89 -5.20 5.73 0.38
N LEU A 90 -3.97 5.38 0.02
CA LEU A 90 -3.59 4.00 -0.33
C LEU A 90 -3.80 3.05 0.86
N GLY A 91 -3.36 3.42 2.06
CA GLY A 91 -3.55 2.60 3.26
C GLY A 91 -5.03 2.42 3.62
N ALA A 92 -5.82 3.49 3.53
CA ALA A 92 -7.27 3.44 3.75
C ALA A 92 -7.98 2.57 2.72
N LEU A 93 -7.63 2.72 1.44
CA LEU A 93 -8.16 1.91 0.34
C LEU A 93 -7.98 0.41 0.61
N ILE A 94 -6.77 -0.01 1.00
CA ILE A 94 -6.49 -1.40 1.34
C ILE A 94 -7.22 -1.81 2.63
N ALA A 95 -7.31 -0.92 3.63
CA ALA A 95 -8.03 -1.22 4.88
C ALA A 95 -9.53 -1.50 4.65
N MET A 96 -10.18 -0.76 3.74
CA MET A 96 -11.59 -0.98 3.40
C MET A 96 -11.86 -2.40 2.88
N THR A 97 -10.90 -3.01 2.18
CA THR A 97 -11.02 -4.41 1.72
C THR A 97 -11.07 -5.41 2.85
N GLN A 98 -10.45 -5.09 3.99
CA GLN A 98 -10.32 -5.97 5.15
C GLN A 98 -11.39 -5.72 6.21
N GLN A 99 -11.83 -4.47 6.38
CA GLN A 99 -12.91 -4.14 7.32
C GLN A 99 -14.23 -4.82 6.93
N ASN A 100 -14.54 -4.85 5.63
CA ASN A 100 -15.75 -5.48 5.11
C ASN A 100 -15.79 -7.01 5.31
N GLN A 101 -14.64 -7.66 5.59
CA GLN A 101 -14.61 -9.07 5.97
C GLN A 101 -15.05 -9.30 7.43
N ASN A 102 -14.72 -8.38 8.33
CA ASN A 102 -14.99 -8.54 9.76
C ASN A 102 -16.45 -8.22 10.14
N THR A 103 -17.13 -7.36 9.39
CA THR A 103 -18.55 -7.02 9.62
C THR A 103 -19.52 -8.13 9.19
N GLY A 104 -19.03 -9.13 8.43
CA GLY A 104 -19.80 -10.28 7.98
C GLY A 104 -20.30 -11.22 9.08
N LYS A 105 -19.98 -10.97 10.36
CA LYS A 105 -20.58 -11.71 11.49
C LYS A 105 -21.84 -11.04 12.06
N ASN A 106 -22.07 -9.73 11.87
CA ASN A 106 -23.18 -9.01 12.51
C ASN A 106 -24.01 -8.08 11.59
N ALA A 107 -23.67 -7.90 10.32
CA ALA A 107 -24.43 -7.04 9.40
C ALA A 107 -25.05 -7.84 8.26
N GLN A 108 -26.27 -8.37 8.49
CA GLN A 108 -27.09 -9.07 7.50
C GLN A 108 -27.84 -8.11 6.56
N GLN A 109 -27.39 -6.86 6.41
CA GLN A 109 -28.06 -5.88 5.57
C GLN A 109 -27.08 -5.28 4.56
N GLN A 110 -27.38 -5.55 3.28
CA GLN A 110 -26.85 -4.89 2.08
C GLN A 110 -25.44 -5.27 1.62
N GLN A 111 -25.15 -6.57 1.49
CA GLN A 111 -24.18 -6.99 0.47
C GLN A 111 -24.91 -7.27 -0.85
N PRO A 112 -24.53 -6.63 -1.97
CA PRO A 112 -24.91 -7.11 -3.29
C PRO A 112 -24.32 -8.52 -3.45
N LYS A 113 -25.19 -9.50 -3.75
CA LYS A 113 -24.79 -10.88 -4.01
C LYS A 113 -23.74 -10.89 -5.14
N GLY A 114 -22.53 -11.43 -4.86
CA GLY A 114 -21.52 -11.70 -5.89
C GLY A 114 -20.23 -10.87 -5.88
N LEU A 115 -20.00 -10.00 -4.88
CA LEU A 115 -18.71 -9.31 -4.75
C LEU A 115 -17.64 -10.25 -4.16
N LYS A 116 -16.61 -10.58 -4.95
CA LYS A 116 -15.43 -11.32 -4.48
C LYS A 116 -14.75 -10.52 -3.37
N LEU A 117 -14.67 -11.11 -2.18
CA LEU A 117 -13.91 -10.55 -1.07
C LEU A 117 -12.41 -10.64 -1.39
N VAL A 118 -11.70 -9.53 -1.24
CA VAL A 118 -10.25 -9.46 -1.45
C VAL A 118 -9.56 -10.07 -0.24
N SER A 119 -8.79 -11.15 -0.45
CA SER A 119 -8.07 -11.82 0.64
C SER A 119 -6.95 -10.92 1.19
N LEU A 120 -6.43 -11.25 2.38
CA LEU A 120 -5.30 -10.53 2.94
C LEU A 120 -4.06 -10.63 2.04
N ASP A 121 -3.80 -11.81 1.45
CA ASP A 121 -2.67 -12.01 0.54
C ASP A 121 -2.82 -11.18 -0.76
N GLU A 122 -4.04 -11.07 -1.30
CA GLU A 122 -4.32 -10.20 -2.45
C GLU A 122 -4.08 -8.72 -2.10
N ALA A 123 -4.59 -8.27 -0.95
CA ALA A 123 -4.39 -6.90 -0.45
C ALA A 123 -2.91 -6.55 -0.23
N LEU A 124 -2.16 -7.45 0.41
CA LEU A 124 -0.72 -7.31 0.62
C LEU A 124 0.06 -7.40 -0.70
N GLY A 125 -0.40 -8.22 -1.65
CA GLY A 125 0.12 -8.33 -3.00
C GLY A 125 0.07 -7.01 -3.79
N ILE A 126 -1.01 -6.23 -3.63
CA ILE A 126 -1.13 -4.90 -4.24
C ILE A 126 -0.02 -3.97 -3.72
N LEU A 127 0.15 -3.89 -2.39
CA LEU A 127 1.20 -3.05 -1.80
C LEU A 127 2.60 -3.54 -2.17
N MET A 128 2.82 -4.86 -2.24
CA MET A 128 4.08 -5.44 -2.70
C MET A 128 4.39 -5.05 -4.15
N SER A 129 3.37 -5.03 -5.02
CA SER A 129 3.56 -4.60 -6.41
C SER A 129 4.05 -3.16 -6.51
N GLY A 130 3.52 -2.25 -5.67
CA GLY A 130 3.99 -0.88 -5.58
C GLY A 130 5.42 -0.79 -5.05
N PHE A 131 5.74 -1.55 -3.99
CA PHE A 131 7.06 -1.53 -3.37
C PHE A 131 8.16 -2.09 -4.28
N LEU A 132 7.90 -3.19 -4.98
CA LEU A 132 8.90 -3.91 -5.78
C LEU A 132 8.94 -3.47 -7.25
N ARG A 133 7.85 -2.91 -7.79
CA ARG A 133 7.76 -2.56 -9.22
C ARG A 133 7.37 -1.11 -9.49
N GLY A 134 6.89 -0.36 -8.50
CA GLY A 134 6.44 1.02 -8.68
C GLY A 134 5.09 1.16 -9.40
N GLY A 135 4.33 0.07 -9.51
CA GLY A 135 3.07 0.00 -10.27
C GLY A 135 3.21 -0.51 -11.70
N VAL A 136 2.07 -0.81 -12.34
CA VAL A 136 2.05 -1.30 -13.73
C VAL A 136 2.24 -0.12 -14.68
N GLY A 137 3.44 -0.02 -15.23
CA GLY A 137 3.85 1.00 -16.20
C GLY A 137 4.68 0.38 -17.31
N PHE A 138 4.05 -0.40 -18.19
CA PHE A 138 4.64 -0.89 -19.45
C PHE A 138 4.93 0.25 -20.45
N LEU A 139 4.52 1.49 -20.14
CA LEU A 139 4.84 2.68 -20.90
C LEU A 139 5.82 3.56 -20.13
N LYS A 140 7.09 3.12 -20.11
CA LYS A 140 8.25 4.02 -20.09
C LYS A 140 8.36 4.66 -21.50
N GLY A 141 7.25 5.25 -21.97
CA GLY A 141 6.97 5.56 -23.38
C GLY A 141 7.18 7.03 -23.76
N THR A 142 7.91 7.79 -22.97
CA THR A 142 8.38 9.13 -23.34
C THR A 142 9.79 9.36 -22.78
N GLY A 143 10.80 8.97 -23.56
CA GLY A 143 12.04 9.72 -23.68
C GLY A 143 13.11 9.67 -22.59
N GLU A 144 12.88 9.12 -21.40
CA GLU A 144 13.90 9.08 -20.34
C GLU A 144 14.34 7.64 -19.97
N ILE A 145 14.85 6.92 -20.98
CA ILE A 145 15.67 5.70 -20.77
C ILE A 145 17.18 6.06 -20.75
N ILE A 146 17.54 7.35 -20.69
CA ILE A 146 18.94 7.80 -20.80
C ILE A 146 19.70 7.85 -19.45
N LYS A 147 19.11 7.35 -18.35
CA LYS A 147 19.89 6.99 -17.15
C LYS A 147 19.48 5.62 -16.66
N GLY A 148 20.41 4.67 -16.69
CA GLY A 148 20.25 3.24 -16.37
C GLY A 148 19.88 2.91 -14.92
N SER A 149 18.89 3.59 -14.34
CA SER A 149 18.27 3.18 -13.08
C SER A 149 17.15 2.18 -13.37
N SER A 150 17.47 0.90 -13.30
CA SER A 150 16.51 -0.22 -13.28
C SER A 150 15.72 -0.31 -11.95
N GLY A 151 15.96 0.60 -11.00
CA GLY A 151 15.32 0.64 -9.70
C GLY A 151 13.99 1.40 -9.67
N VAL A 152 13.07 0.94 -8.82
CA VAL A 152 11.80 1.63 -8.48
C VAL A 152 12.10 3.01 -7.89
N ASN A 153 11.31 4.02 -8.25
CA ASN A 153 11.43 5.36 -7.66
C ASN A 153 11.34 5.30 -6.13
N ARG A 154 12.32 5.89 -5.46
CA ARG A 154 12.44 5.99 -4.00
C ARG A 154 11.19 6.59 -3.34
N GLU A 155 10.59 7.60 -3.96
CA GLU A 155 9.38 8.24 -3.45
C GLU A 155 8.19 7.29 -3.43
N VAL A 156 8.07 6.43 -4.46
CA VAL A 156 7.06 5.39 -4.51
C VAL A 156 7.28 4.37 -3.39
N ARG A 157 8.53 3.90 -3.19
CA ARG A 157 8.84 3.00 -2.07
C ARG A 157 8.48 3.62 -0.72
N VAL A 158 8.81 4.89 -0.48
CA VAL A 158 8.46 5.60 0.78
C VAL A 158 6.96 5.78 0.93
N GLY A 159 6.26 6.15 -0.14
CA GLY A 159 4.81 6.31 -0.14
C GLY A 159 4.09 5.01 0.18
N VAL A 160 4.49 3.91 -0.47
CA VAL A 160 3.96 2.57 -0.21
C VAL A 160 4.28 2.10 1.21
N THR A 161 5.48 2.40 1.71
CA THR A 161 5.88 2.11 3.10
C THR A 161 4.95 2.78 4.11
N HIS A 162 4.64 4.06 3.90
CA HIS A 162 3.64 4.76 4.71
C HIS A 162 2.22 4.21 4.50
N GLY A 163 1.91 3.72 3.30
CA GLY A 163 0.67 3.02 2.99
C GLY A 163 0.48 1.76 3.86
N TYR A 164 1.51 0.91 4.00
CA TYR A 164 1.49 -0.24 4.91
C TYR A 164 1.21 0.17 6.35
N VAL A 165 1.92 1.20 6.84
CA VAL A 165 1.76 1.68 8.23
C VAL A 165 0.34 2.20 8.45
N THR A 166 -0.17 3.02 7.52
CA THR A 166 -1.54 3.57 7.59
C THR A 166 -2.60 2.47 7.53
N PHE A 167 -2.44 1.50 6.63
CA PHE A 167 -3.31 0.33 6.50
C PHE A 167 -3.49 -0.38 7.85
N VAL A 168 -2.39 -0.70 8.53
CA VAL A 168 -2.46 -1.40 9.82
C VAL A 168 -3.00 -0.49 10.92
N HIS A 169 -2.62 0.79 10.95
CA HIS A 169 -3.17 1.75 11.91
C HIS A 169 -4.70 1.87 11.83
N ILE A 170 -5.27 1.83 10.62
CA ILE A 170 -6.73 1.89 10.42
C ILE A 170 -7.41 0.61 10.93
N LEU A 171 -6.78 -0.56 10.77
CA LEU A 171 -7.34 -1.83 11.24
C LEU A 171 -7.13 -2.08 12.74
N GLY A 172 -6.12 -1.43 13.34
CA GLY A 172 -5.84 -1.48 14.77
C GLY A 172 -5.02 -2.68 15.22
N SER A 173 -4.59 -2.65 16.49
CA SER A 173 -3.72 -3.66 17.10
C SER A 173 -4.36 -5.05 17.19
N VAL A 174 -5.66 -5.12 17.46
CA VAL A 174 -6.39 -6.41 17.54
C VAL A 174 -6.35 -7.15 16.20
N TRP A 175 -6.55 -6.43 15.10
CA TRP A 175 -6.43 -7.03 13.76
C TRP A 175 -4.99 -7.48 13.49
N LEU A 176 -4.00 -6.67 13.89
CA LEU A 176 -2.59 -6.99 13.71
C LEU A 176 -2.19 -8.26 14.46
N GLU A 177 -2.60 -8.41 15.71
CA GLU A 177 -2.28 -9.62 16.51
C GLU A 177 -2.85 -10.88 15.86
N LYS A 178 -4.08 -10.81 15.33
CA LYS A 178 -4.73 -11.93 14.63
C LYS A 178 -4.02 -12.33 13.34
N ASN A 179 -3.46 -11.36 12.61
CA ASN A 179 -2.84 -11.57 11.30
C ASN A 179 -1.30 -11.45 11.33
N MET A 180 -0.71 -11.49 12.52
CA MET A 180 0.70 -11.18 12.78
C MET A 180 1.66 -12.01 11.93
N LYS A 181 1.43 -13.33 11.88
CA LYS A 181 2.26 -14.26 11.10
C LYS A 181 2.28 -13.90 9.62
N THR A 182 1.11 -13.81 8.99
CA THR A 182 0.96 -13.47 7.57
C THR A 182 1.60 -12.12 7.25
N PHE A 183 1.35 -11.10 8.08
CA PHE A 183 1.91 -9.77 7.86
C PHE A 183 3.44 -9.74 8.03
N LEU A 184 3.99 -10.39 9.06
CA LEU A 184 5.44 -10.47 9.26
C LEU A 184 6.14 -11.24 8.13
N SER A 185 5.61 -12.39 7.74
CA SER A 185 6.16 -13.15 6.61
C SER A 185 6.17 -12.32 5.33
N HIS A 186 5.09 -11.58 5.06
CA HIS A 186 5.01 -10.68 3.92
C HIS A 186 6.06 -9.56 3.96
N ILE A 187 6.15 -8.85 5.08
CA ILE A 187 7.08 -7.71 5.24
C ILE A 187 8.54 -8.16 5.18
N LEU A 188 8.88 -9.31 5.75
CA LEU A 188 10.23 -9.87 5.67
C LEU A 188 10.55 -10.41 4.27
N TYR A 189 9.56 -10.97 3.57
CA TYR A 189 9.72 -11.35 2.17
C TYR A 189 10.07 -10.15 1.28
N LEU A 190 9.50 -8.95 1.53
CA LEU A 190 9.83 -7.75 0.75
C LEU A 190 11.31 -7.41 0.77
N VAL A 191 12.00 -7.54 1.92
CA VAL A 191 13.44 -7.24 2.02
C VAL A 191 14.31 -8.37 1.50
N ALA A 192 13.85 -9.62 1.59
CA ALA A 192 14.53 -10.77 1.02
C ALA A 192 14.41 -10.83 -0.51
N ASN A 193 13.42 -10.15 -1.10
CA ASN A 193 13.18 -10.19 -2.53
C ASN A 193 14.35 -9.54 -3.32
N PRO A 194 14.96 -10.23 -4.30
CA PRO A 194 16.06 -9.68 -5.09
C PRO A 194 15.73 -8.34 -5.79
N LYS A 195 14.46 -8.10 -6.15
CA LYS A 195 14.00 -6.83 -6.77
C LYS A 195 14.00 -5.65 -5.80
N ALA A 196 14.04 -5.91 -4.49
CA ALA A 196 14.23 -4.89 -3.47
C ALA A 196 15.72 -4.57 -3.22
N ALA A 197 16.63 -5.37 -3.76
CA ALA A 197 18.06 -5.32 -3.50
C ALA A 197 18.90 -5.37 -4.80
N SER A 198 18.39 -4.78 -5.90
CA SER A 198 19.06 -4.72 -7.20
C SER A 198 20.42 -4.00 -7.17
N SER A 199 20.64 -3.15 -6.17
CA SER A 199 21.92 -2.51 -5.89
C SER A 199 22.13 -2.42 -4.38
N HIS A 200 23.36 -2.19 -3.93
CA HIS A 200 23.64 -1.95 -2.50
C HIS A 200 22.80 -0.78 -1.95
N VAL A 201 22.64 0.29 -2.74
CA VAL A 201 21.84 1.46 -2.34
C VAL A 201 20.37 1.08 -2.19
N ASP A 202 19.80 0.32 -3.13
CA ASP A 202 18.43 -0.17 -3.05
C ASP A 202 18.24 -1.10 -1.84
N ALA A 203 19.19 -1.98 -1.57
CA ALA A 203 19.16 -2.89 -0.43
C ALA A 203 19.18 -2.14 0.92
N VAL A 204 20.01 -1.11 1.06
CA VAL A 204 20.01 -0.24 2.25
C VAL A 204 18.69 0.50 2.39
N TYR A 205 18.14 1.01 1.28
CA TYR A 205 16.89 1.76 1.28
C TYR A 205 15.67 0.89 1.63
N SER A 206 15.57 -0.29 1.04
CA SER A 206 14.53 -1.27 1.33
C SER A 206 14.59 -1.71 2.80
N ARG A 207 15.77 -1.98 3.35
CA ARG A 207 15.95 -2.26 4.79
C ARG A 207 15.45 -1.13 5.68
N LYS A 208 15.71 0.13 5.33
CA LYS A 208 15.19 1.30 6.08
C LYS A 208 13.66 1.36 6.03
N CYS A 209 13.06 1.09 4.88
CA CYS A 209 11.60 1.05 4.74
C CYS A 209 10.97 -0.07 5.59
N ILE A 210 11.53 -1.28 5.52
CA ILE A 210 11.02 -2.42 6.29
C ILE A 210 11.21 -2.19 7.79
N ASN A 211 12.36 -1.66 8.23
CA ASN A 211 12.57 -1.30 9.63
C ASN A 211 11.54 -0.25 10.10
N PHE A 212 11.24 0.75 9.26
CA PHE A 212 10.21 1.74 9.59
C PHE A 212 8.82 1.11 9.78
N ILE A 213 8.43 0.14 8.94
CA ILE A 213 7.18 -0.62 9.11
C ILE A 213 7.21 -1.40 10.43
N LEU A 214 8.27 -2.19 10.66
CA LEU A 214 8.38 -3.02 11.86
C LEU A 214 8.33 -2.17 13.14
N ARG A 215 9.07 -1.06 13.20
CA ARG A 215 9.07 -0.15 14.34
C ARG A 215 7.72 0.54 14.54
N SER A 216 7.09 1.02 13.46
CA SER A 216 5.84 1.79 13.56
C SER A 216 4.64 0.90 13.87
N VAL A 217 4.61 -0.31 13.32
CA VAL A 217 3.50 -1.25 13.47
C VAL A 217 3.69 -2.12 14.71
N PHE A 218 4.77 -2.89 14.80
CA PHE A 218 4.98 -3.81 15.92
C PHE A 218 5.56 -3.10 17.15
N GLY A 219 6.52 -2.19 16.95
CA GLY A 219 7.19 -1.52 18.07
C GLY A 219 6.34 -0.45 18.77
N LYS A 220 5.34 0.14 18.10
CA LYS A 220 4.52 1.22 18.68
C LYS A 220 3.05 0.84 18.90
N MET A 221 2.46 -0.06 18.11
CA MET A 221 1.03 -0.38 18.26
C MET A 221 0.75 -1.54 19.22
N LEU A 222 1.72 -2.43 19.43
CA LEU A 222 1.54 -3.61 20.25
C LEU A 222 2.03 -3.40 21.68
N GLY A 223 1.36 -4.00 22.65
CA GLY A 223 1.85 -4.11 24.03
C GLY A 223 2.96 -5.16 24.15
N GLU A 224 3.69 -5.15 25.28
CA GLU A 224 4.91 -5.96 25.50
C GLU A 224 4.73 -7.46 25.22
N LYS A 225 3.61 -8.04 25.65
CA LYS A 225 3.30 -9.46 25.42
C LYS A 225 3.18 -9.77 23.93
N ALA A 226 2.49 -8.93 23.17
CA ALA A 226 2.31 -9.11 21.73
C ALA A 226 3.62 -8.82 20.96
N GLN A 227 4.44 -7.86 21.41
CA GLN A 227 5.78 -7.64 20.88
C GLN A 227 6.68 -8.86 21.07
N THR A 228 6.61 -9.51 22.24
CA THR A 228 7.36 -10.75 22.51
C THR A 228 6.95 -11.87 21.55
N SER A 229 5.65 -12.00 21.28
CA SER A 229 5.14 -12.94 20.28
C SER A 229 5.62 -12.61 18.88
N ALA A 230 5.64 -11.33 18.49
CA ALA A 230 6.17 -10.90 17.21
C ALA A 230 7.67 -11.23 17.06
N CYS A 231 8.47 -11.04 18.10
CA CYS A 231 9.89 -11.43 18.10
C CYS A 231 10.07 -12.95 17.89
N LYS A 232 9.24 -13.78 18.54
CA LYS A 232 9.26 -15.23 18.35
C LYS A 232 8.91 -15.61 16.91
N GLU A 233 7.90 -14.99 16.32
CA GLU A 233 7.52 -15.24 14.92
C GLU A 233 8.62 -14.81 13.96
N ILE A 234 9.26 -13.64 14.17
CA ILE A 234 10.40 -13.20 13.37
C ILE A 234 11.54 -14.23 13.43
N ALA A 235 11.89 -14.72 14.63
CA ALA A 235 12.92 -15.72 14.80
C ALA A 235 12.58 -17.03 14.05
N GLN A 236 11.32 -17.48 14.12
CA GLN A 236 10.86 -18.66 13.39
C GLN A 236 10.96 -18.48 11.87
N ILE A 237 10.58 -17.31 11.35
CA ILE A 237 10.70 -16.98 9.92
C ILE A 237 12.19 -17.01 9.52
N ILE A 238 13.07 -16.38 10.28
CA ILE A 238 14.52 -16.36 9.99
C ILE A 238 15.10 -17.78 9.96
N VAL A 239 14.80 -18.61 10.97
CA VAL A 239 15.27 -20.00 11.03
C VAL A 239 14.79 -20.79 9.80
N LYS A 240 13.53 -20.60 9.41
CA LYS A 240 12.97 -21.23 8.21
C LYS A 240 13.74 -20.82 6.95
N GLU A 241 13.99 -19.52 6.77
CA GLU A 241 14.73 -19.01 5.61
C GLU A 241 16.19 -19.50 5.62
N MET A 242 16.86 -19.50 6.77
CA MET A 242 18.23 -20.02 6.90
C MET A 242 18.33 -21.50 6.51
N ASN A 243 17.34 -22.31 6.88
CA ASN A 243 17.30 -23.73 6.52
C ASN A 243 16.92 -23.98 5.06
N SER A 244 16.32 -23.00 4.38
CA SER A 244 15.97 -23.09 2.96
C SER A 244 17.13 -22.73 2.02
N ILE A 245 18.16 -22.08 2.56
CA ILE A 245 19.41 -21.81 1.85
C ILE A 245 20.23 -23.08 1.94
N ASP A 246 20.15 -23.93 0.91
CA ASP A 246 21.09 -25.03 0.73
C ASP A 246 22.51 -24.45 0.58
N PHE A 247 23.28 -24.49 1.67
CA PHE A 247 24.73 -24.36 1.61
C PHE A 247 25.29 -25.64 0.98
N ASN A 248 25.11 -25.82 -0.33
CA ASN A 248 25.94 -26.77 -1.05
C ASN A 248 27.29 -26.07 -1.38
N PRO A 249 28.41 -26.45 -0.74
CA PRO A 249 29.71 -25.79 -0.93
C PRO A 249 30.23 -25.87 -2.38
N GLU A 250 29.64 -26.68 -3.27
CA GLU A 250 29.97 -26.66 -4.70
C GLU A 250 29.47 -25.39 -5.42
N ASN A 251 28.33 -24.81 -5.01
CA ASN A 251 27.77 -23.60 -5.62
C ASN A 251 28.48 -22.30 -5.16
N ALA A 252 29.27 -22.37 -4.09
CA ALA A 252 30.01 -21.23 -3.55
C ALA A 252 31.27 -20.88 -4.37
N LYS A 253 31.69 -21.74 -5.30
CA LYS A 253 32.86 -21.49 -6.17
C LYS A 253 32.54 -20.59 -7.37
N GLU A 254 31.28 -20.45 -7.77
CA GLU A 254 30.89 -19.68 -8.95
C GLU A 254 30.70 -18.17 -8.70
N PHE A 255 30.68 -17.71 -7.44
CA PHE A 255 30.44 -16.30 -7.10
C PHE A 255 31.72 -15.46 -6.88
N ASN A 256 32.91 -16.03 -7.03
CA ASN A 256 34.20 -15.35 -6.86
C ASN A 256 35.08 -15.36 -8.14
N GLN A 257 34.47 -15.32 -9.33
CA GLN A 257 35.16 -15.00 -10.58
C GLN A 257 34.56 -13.75 -11.24
#